data_AF-A0A7X1AZB4-F1
#
_entry.id   AF-A0A7X1AZB4-F1
#
_cell.length_a   1.000
_cell.length_b   1.000
_cell.length_c   1.000
_cell.angle_alpha   90.00
_cell.angle_beta   90.00
_cell.angle_gamma   90.00
#
_symmetry.space_group_name_H-M   'P 1'
#
loop_
_entity.id
_entity.type
_entity.pdbx_description
1 polymer ?
#
loop_
_entity_poly.entity_id
_entity_poly.type
_entity_poly.pdbx_seq_one_letter_code
_entity_poly.pdbx_strand_id
1 'polypeptide(L)'
;LAHHFTGLCREIAPEITRNSGLLAILRTRPGRLSQKQIRRRQELFDKHPTLEPLYLKRWQIHSLLCQKSCTAKKCRSNAKELYRHIEELQQQGFAQLKTLAKTLQQWIEPIATMWRFTKNNAITEGFHRKMKLIQRRAFGFRNFENYRLRVLAQCQ
;
A
#
# COMPACT_ATOMS: atom_id res chain seq x y z
N LEU A 1 -4.44 0.20 2.86
CA LEU A 1 -5.37 -0.27 1.78
C LEU A 1 -5.63 -1.77 1.80
N ALA A 2 -4.62 -2.63 1.55
CA ALA A 2 -4.87 -4.08 1.41
C ALA A 2 -5.41 -4.74 2.68
N HIS A 3 -4.86 -4.40 3.85
CA HIS A 3 -5.29 -4.95 5.15
C HIS A 3 -6.78 -4.66 5.44
N HIS A 4 -7.18 -3.38 5.44
CA HIS A 4 -8.58 -2.98 5.67
C HIS A 4 -9.55 -3.58 4.64
N PHE A 5 -9.13 -3.68 3.37
CA PHE A 5 -9.96 -4.31 2.35
C PHE A 5 -10.11 -5.83 2.58
N THR A 6 -9.07 -6.52 3.03
CA THR A 6 -9.21 -7.92 3.44
C THR A 6 -10.15 -8.05 4.64
N GLY A 7 -10.06 -7.16 5.63
CA GLY A 7 -11.00 -7.09 6.75
C GLY A 7 -12.44 -6.93 6.29
N LEU A 8 -12.69 -5.99 5.38
CA LEU A 8 -13.99 -5.75 4.77
C LEU A 8 -14.52 -6.99 4.01
N CYS A 9 -13.66 -7.69 3.26
CA CYS A 9 -14.05 -8.93 2.60
C CYS A 9 -14.49 -10.01 3.60
N ARG A 10 -13.87 -10.06 4.80
CA ARG A 10 -14.28 -11.01 5.85
C ARG A 10 -15.65 -10.68 6.43
N GLU A 11 -15.95 -9.39 6.54
CA GLU A 11 -17.22 -8.87 7.08
C GLU A 11 -18.39 -9.11 6.12
N ILE A 12 -18.16 -8.93 4.81
CA ILE A 12 -19.19 -9.10 3.78
C ILE A 12 -19.38 -10.57 3.39
N ALA A 13 -18.28 -11.30 3.23
CA ALA A 13 -18.28 -12.63 2.65
C ALA A 13 -17.28 -13.53 3.41
N PRO A 14 -17.65 -14.03 4.59
CA PRO A 14 -16.77 -14.80 5.47
C PRO A 14 -16.24 -16.07 4.81
N GLU A 15 -16.91 -16.65 3.83
CA GLU A 15 -16.45 -17.80 3.06
C GLU A 15 -15.18 -17.52 2.24
N ILE A 16 -14.95 -16.26 1.82
CA ILE A 16 -13.73 -15.86 1.10
C ILE A 16 -12.50 -16.07 1.99
N THR A 17 -12.65 -15.97 3.32
CA THR A 17 -11.54 -16.12 4.27
C THR A 17 -10.95 -17.51 4.28
N ARG A 18 -11.77 -18.52 3.96
CA ARG A 18 -11.38 -19.93 3.89
C ARG A 18 -10.75 -20.29 2.54
N ASN A 19 -10.78 -19.39 1.57
CA ASN A 19 -10.22 -19.59 0.24
C ASN A 19 -9.13 -18.54 -0.08
N SER A 20 -7.88 -18.90 0.19
CA SER A 20 -6.72 -18.06 -0.08
C SER A 20 -6.60 -17.67 -1.56
N GLY A 21 -7.11 -18.50 -2.47
CA GLY A 21 -7.17 -18.23 -3.91
C GLY A 21 -8.13 -17.09 -4.27
N LEU A 22 -9.32 -17.04 -3.65
CA LEU A 22 -10.28 -15.93 -3.87
C LEU A 22 -9.72 -14.60 -3.32
N LEU A 23 -9.10 -14.62 -2.14
CA LEU A 23 -8.39 -13.44 -1.61
C LEU A 23 -7.23 -13.01 -2.50
N ALA A 24 -6.51 -13.95 -3.12
CA ALA A 24 -5.45 -13.61 -4.07
C ALA A 24 -6.02 -12.92 -5.32
N ILE A 25 -7.15 -13.39 -5.86
CA ILE A 25 -7.84 -12.77 -7.00
C ILE A 25 -8.22 -11.32 -6.68
N LEU A 26 -8.83 -11.06 -5.52
CA LEU A 26 -9.24 -9.72 -5.13
C LEU A 26 -8.06 -8.75 -4.84
N ARG A 27 -6.91 -9.28 -4.41
CA ARG A 27 -5.70 -8.47 -4.17
C ARG A 27 -4.92 -8.18 -5.45
N THR A 28 -5.04 -9.04 -6.45
CA THR A 28 -4.28 -8.95 -7.71
C THR A 28 -4.80 -7.81 -8.56
N ARG A 29 -3.87 -7.07 -9.20
CA ARG A 29 -4.21 -5.97 -10.10
C ARG A 29 -5.13 -6.46 -11.22
N PRO A 30 -6.23 -5.75 -11.57
CA PRO A 30 -7.20 -6.22 -12.56
C PRO A 30 -6.55 -6.67 -13.89
N GLY A 31 -5.59 -5.91 -14.40
CA GLY A 31 -4.87 -6.22 -15.65
C GLY A 31 -3.86 -7.37 -15.56
N ARG A 32 -3.74 -8.07 -14.43
CA ARG A 32 -2.88 -9.25 -14.25
C ARG A 32 -3.67 -10.55 -14.03
N LEU A 33 -5.00 -10.47 -14.04
CA LEU A 33 -5.84 -11.64 -13.84
C LEU A 33 -5.96 -12.44 -15.13
N SER A 34 -5.88 -13.76 -15.03
CA SER A 34 -6.22 -14.65 -16.16
C SER A 34 -7.73 -14.67 -16.40
N GLN A 35 -8.16 -15.11 -17.58
CA GLN A 35 -9.59 -15.20 -17.91
C GLN A 35 -10.38 -16.04 -16.89
N LYS A 36 -9.79 -17.14 -16.40
CA LYS A 36 -10.39 -17.99 -15.35
C LYS A 36 -10.54 -17.25 -14.02
N GLN A 37 -9.57 -16.41 -13.66
CA GLN A 37 -9.64 -15.60 -12.44
C GLN A 37 -10.65 -14.45 -12.57
N ILE A 38 -10.78 -13.86 -13.76
CA ILE A 38 -11.80 -12.83 -14.04
C ILE A 38 -13.20 -13.43 -13.86
N ARG A 39 -13.47 -14.60 -14.45
CA ARG A 39 -14.76 -15.30 -14.28
C ARG A 39 -15.09 -15.59 -12.81
N ARG A 40 -14.14 -16.17 -12.08
CA ARG A 40 -14.29 -16.43 -10.63
C ARG A 40 -14.51 -15.18 -9.80
N ARG A 41 -13.91 -14.05 -10.18
CA ARG A 41 -14.15 -12.76 -9.53
C ARG A 41 -15.57 -12.26 -9.82
N GLN A 42 -16.05 -12.43 -11.05
CA GLN A 42 -17.41 -12.04 -11.42
C GLN A 42 -18.44 -12.87 -10.66
N GLU A 43 -18.29 -14.20 -10.65
CA GLU A 43 -19.14 -15.11 -9.86
C GLU A 43 -19.19 -14.71 -8.37
N LEU A 44 -18.09 -14.16 -7.84
CA LEU A 44 -18.03 -13.67 -6.47
C LEU A 44 -18.82 -12.36 -6.29
N PHE A 45 -18.74 -11.45 -7.25
CA PHE A 45 -19.53 -10.22 -7.24
C PHE A 45 -21.02 -10.50 -7.43
N ASP A 46 -21.37 -11.48 -8.26
CA ASP A 46 -22.77 -11.90 -8.45
C ASP A 46 -23.35 -12.46 -7.14
N LYS A 47 -22.53 -13.18 -6.34
CA LYS A 47 -22.91 -13.66 -5.00
C LYS A 47 -22.95 -12.56 -3.93
N HIS A 48 -22.06 -11.58 -4.03
CA HIS A 48 -21.91 -10.47 -3.08
C HIS A 48 -21.86 -9.12 -3.80
N PRO A 49 -23.01 -8.60 -4.29
CA PRO A 49 -23.03 -7.39 -5.13
C PRO A 49 -22.47 -6.15 -4.44
N THR A 50 -22.57 -6.11 -3.11
CA THR A 50 -22.01 -5.01 -2.29
C THR A 50 -20.48 -4.94 -2.33
N LEU A 51 -19.79 -6.03 -2.70
CA LEU A 51 -18.34 -6.09 -2.72
C LEU A 51 -17.74 -5.39 -3.95
N GLU A 52 -18.42 -5.43 -5.09
CA GLU A 52 -17.94 -4.85 -6.35
C GLU A 52 -17.65 -3.35 -6.26
N PRO A 53 -18.58 -2.48 -5.83
CA PRO A 53 -18.32 -1.04 -5.76
C PRO A 53 -17.16 -0.71 -4.81
N LEU A 54 -17.04 -1.45 -3.70
CA LEU A 54 -15.97 -1.29 -2.72
C LEU A 54 -14.61 -1.74 -3.28
N TYR A 55 -14.61 -2.83 -4.05
CA TYR A 55 -13.44 -3.31 -4.79
C TYR A 55 -12.98 -2.28 -5.84
N LEU A 56 -13.91 -1.71 -6.61
CA LEU A 56 -13.58 -0.68 -7.60
C LEU A 56 -13.03 0.58 -6.91
N LYS A 57 -13.68 1.04 -5.84
CA LYS A 57 -13.22 2.19 -5.04
C LYS A 57 -11.80 1.99 -4.53
N ARG A 58 -11.47 0.79 -4.03
CA ARG A 58 -10.11 0.43 -3.62
C ARG A 58 -9.09 0.65 -4.74
N TRP A 59 -9.40 0.24 -5.97
CA TRP A 59 -8.49 0.39 -7.10
C TRP A 59 -8.38 1.83 -7.61
N GLN A 60 -9.46 2.61 -7.53
CA GLN A 60 -9.42 4.06 -7.79
C GLN A 60 -8.40 4.74 -6.86
N ILE A 61 -8.55 4.52 -5.54
CA ILE A 61 -7.64 5.07 -4.54
C ILE A 61 -6.22 4.54 -4.76
N HIS A 62 -6.04 3.24 -4.99
CA HIS A 62 -4.71 2.68 -5.25
C HIS A 62 -4.05 3.33 -6.48
N SER A 63 -4.80 3.52 -7.58
CA SER A 63 -4.29 4.16 -8.80
C SER A 63 -3.84 5.60 -8.53
N LEU A 64 -4.63 6.34 -7.73
CA LEU A 64 -4.32 7.70 -7.31
C LEU A 64 -3.06 7.76 -6.43
N LEU A 65 -2.93 6.88 -5.44
CA LEU A 65 -1.76 6.82 -4.56
C LEU A 65 -0.49 6.40 -5.31
N CYS A 66 -0.60 5.62 -6.39
CA CYS A 66 0.54 5.19 -7.20
C CYS A 66 1.03 6.22 -8.22
N GLN A 67 0.39 7.40 -8.33
CA GLN A 67 0.91 8.48 -9.17
C GLN A 67 2.31 8.91 -8.69
N LYS A 68 3.20 9.26 -9.62
CA LYS A 68 4.58 9.69 -9.31
C LYS A 68 4.98 10.86 -10.20
N SER A 69 6.04 11.56 -9.80
CA SER A 69 6.62 12.66 -10.59
C SER A 69 5.59 13.73 -10.99
N CYS A 70 4.62 13.98 -10.11
CA CYS A 70 3.54 14.90 -10.36
C CYS A 70 4.02 16.35 -10.25
N THR A 71 3.48 17.22 -11.11
CA THR A 71 3.64 18.67 -10.96
C THR A 71 2.85 19.16 -9.75
N ALA A 72 3.19 20.33 -9.21
CA ALA A 72 2.45 20.92 -8.09
C ALA A 72 0.94 21.09 -8.40
N LYS A 73 0.61 21.46 -9.64
CA LYS A 73 -0.78 21.54 -10.12
C LYS A 73 -1.48 20.18 -10.07
N LYS A 74 -0.80 19.11 -10.52
CA LYS A 74 -1.34 17.74 -10.48
C LYS A 74 -1.47 17.23 -9.05
N CYS A 75 -0.49 17.48 -8.17
CA CYS A 75 -0.59 17.13 -6.74
C CYS A 75 -1.81 17.77 -6.08
N ARG A 76 -2.10 19.05 -6.35
CA ARG A 76 -3.31 19.72 -5.83
C ARG A 76 -4.59 19.05 -6.32
N SER A 77 -4.64 18.68 -7.61
CA SER A 77 -5.78 17.95 -8.17
C SER A 77 -5.96 16.58 -7.51
N ASN A 78 -4.88 15.82 -7.40
CA ASN A 78 -4.88 14.50 -6.76
C ASN A 78 -5.26 14.59 -5.27
N ALA A 79 -4.83 15.63 -4.56
CA ALA A 79 -5.21 15.85 -3.16
C ALA A 79 -6.72 16.07 -3.02
N LYS A 80 -7.32 16.90 -3.88
CA LYS A 80 -8.79 17.10 -3.90
C LYS A 80 -9.54 15.79 -4.19
N GLU A 81 -9.04 15.00 -5.13
CA GLU A 81 -9.61 13.68 -5.43
C GLU A 81 -9.48 12.72 -4.25
N LEU A 82 -8.34 12.71 -3.56
CA LEU A 82 -8.13 11.90 -2.37
C LEU A 82 -9.07 12.31 -1.22
N TYR A 83 -9.28 13.61 -1.00
CA TYR A 83 -10.25 14.10 -0.01
C TYR A 83 -11.67 13.62 -0.31
N ARG A 84 -12.13 13.71 -1.56
CA ARG A 84 -13.44 13.16 -1.96
C ARG A 84 -13.55 11.67 -1.64
N HIS A 85 -12.51 10.88 -1.95
CA HIS A 85 -12.49 9.47 -1.57
C HIS A 85 -12.51 9.23 -0.07
N ILE A 86 -11.82 10.07 0.72
CA ILE A 86 -11.85 9.97 2.19
C ILE A 86 -13.26 10.21 2.72
N GLU A 87 -13.95 11.24 2.24
CA GLU A 87 -15.34 11.55 2.61
C GLU A 87 -16.29 10.40 2.23
N GLU A 88 -16.21 9.91 1.00
CA GLU A 88 -16.99 8.75 0.52
C GLU A 88 -16.79 7.52 1.41
N LEU A 89 -15.55 7.26 1.85
CA LEU A 89 -15.21 6.14 2.73
C LEU A 89 -15.75 6.33 4.15
N GLN A 90 -15.78 7.56 4.68
CA GLN A 90 -16.32 7.88 6.01
C GLN A 90 -17.84 7.67 6.07
N GLN A 91 -18.54 7.95 4.97
CA GLN A 91 -19.98 7.76 4.84
C GLN A 91 -20.39 6.28 4.77
N GLN A 92 -19.44 5.37 4.52
CA GLN A 92 -19.75 3.94 4.49
C GLN A 92 -20.03 3.40 5.91
N GLY A 93 -20.94 2.43 6.00
CA GLY A 93 -21.31 1.77 7.26
C GLY A 93 -20.22 0.89 7.88
N PHE A 94 -19.11 0.64 7.17
CA PHE A 94 -18.09 -0.33 7.58
C PHE A 94 -16.97 0.30 8.42
N ALA A 95 -16.73 -0.25 9.61
CA ALA A 95 -15.66 0.21 10.50
C ALA A 95 -14.27 0.17 9.85
N GLN A 96 -14.02 -0.82 8.99
CA GLN A 96 -12.77 -0.95 8.23
C GLN A 96 -12.54 0.22 7.28
N LEU A 97 -13.61 0.74 6.65
CA LEU A 97 -13.51 1.86 5.71
C LEU A 97 -13.32 3.19 6.43
N LYS A 98 -14.00 3.38 7.58
CA LYS A 98 -13.77 4.55 8.46
C LYS A 98 -12.33 4.60 8.97
N THR A 99 -11.79 3.46 9.38
CA THR A 99 -10.38 3.35 9.83
C THR A 99 -9.40 3.65 8.70
N LEU A 100 -9.68 3.11 7.50
CA LEU A 100 -8.90 3.42 6.31
C LEU A 100 -8.94 4.92 5.98
N ALA A 101 -10.12 5.55 6.05
CA ALA A 101 -10.28 6.97 5.78
C ALA A 101 -9.45 7.84 6.75
N LYS A 102 -9.54 7.54 8.06
CA LYS A 102 -8.70 8.20 9.09
C LYS A 102 -7.21 8.02 8.80
N THR A 103 -6.80 6.82 8.41
CA THR A 103 -5.40 6.54 8.04
C THR A 103 -4.98 7.37 6.83
N LEU A 104 -5.79 7.41 5.77
CA LEU A 104 -5.46 8.21 4.58
C LEU A 104 -5.34 9.69 4.94
N GLN A 105 -6.25 10.21 5.77
CA GLN A 105 -6.24 11.60 6.24
C GLN A 105 -4.97 11.94 7.03
N GLN A 106 -4.54 11.07 7.96
CA GLN A 106 -3.32 11.26 8.73
C GLN A 106 -2.05 11.28 7.87
N TRP A 107 -2.06 10.60 6.72
CA TRP A 107 -0.90 10.43 5.86
C TRP A 107 -0.91 11.33 4.62
N ILE A 108 -1.80 12.33 4.53
CA ILE A 108 -1.94 13.20 3.35
C ILE A 108 -0.63 13.91 2.98
N GLU A 109 0.09 14.46 3.94
CA GLU A 109 1.33 15.18 3.68
C GLU A 109 2.45 14.26 3.14
N PRO A 110 2.72 13.09 3.76
CA PRO A 110 3.59 12.07 3.17
C PRO A 110 3.17 11.64 1.77
N ILE A 111 1.87 11.41 1.53
CA ILE A 111 1.35 11.02 0.21
C ILE A 111 1.61 12.12 -0.83
N ALA A 112 1.36 13.38 -0.50
CA ALA A 112 1.62 14.51 -1.39
C ALA A 112 3.12 14.65 -1.73
N THR A 113 3.97 14.41 -0.74
CA THR A 113 5.43 14.35 -0.90
C THR A 113 5.83 13.23 -1.87
N MET A 114 5.26 12.02 -1.71
CA MET A 114 5.52 10.89 -2.60
C MET A 114 5.04 11.12 -4.05
N TRP A 115 3.99 11.90 -4.26
CA TRP A 115 3.58 12.29 -5.61
C TRP A 115 4.59 13.24 -6.25
N ARG A 116 5.10 14.21 -5.49
CA ARG A 116 5.97 15.28 -5.99
C ARG A 116 7.40 14.81 -6.21
N PHE A 117 7.91 13.99 -5.30
CA PHE A 117 9.30 13.57 -5.24
C PHE A 117 9.44 12.08 -5.50
N THR A 118 10.43 11.70 -6.28
CA THR A 118 10.72 10.30 -6.61
C THR A 118 11.73 9.64 -5.66
N LYS A 119 12.29 10.41 -4.71
CA LYS A 119 13.24 9.90 -3.73
C LYS A 119 12.51 8.96 -2.77
N ASN A 120 13.06 7.78 -2.60
CA ASN A 120 12.58 6.78 -1.65
C ASN A 120 13.72 6.40 -0.69
N ASN A 121 13.38 5.69 0.39
CA ASN A 121 14.35 5.24 1.38
C ASN A 121 15.20 4.06 0.90
N ALA A 122 15.14 3.67 -0.38
CA ALA A 122 15.85 2.48 -0.87
C ALA A 122 17.37 2.63 -0.75
N ILE A 123 17.90 3.83 -0.98
CA ILE A 123 19.35 4.12 -0.82
C ILE A 123 19.75 3.95 0.64
N THR A 124 19.02 4.57 1.57
CA THR A 124 19.26 4.45 3.02
C THR A 124 19.11 3.01 3.51
N GLU A 125 18.14 2.25 2.99
CA GLU A 125 17.97 0.82 3.30
C GLU A 125 19.14 -0.02 2.78
N GLY A 126 19.65 0.30 1.59
CA GLY A 126 20.87 -0.31 1.03
C GLY A 126 22.07 -0.10 1.93
N PHE A 127 22.28 1.14 2.40
CA PHE A 127 23.32 1.46 3.37
C PHE A 127 23.13 0.73 4.69
N HIS A 128 21.93 0.74 5.27
CA HIS A 128 21.63 0.00 6.50
C HIS A 128 21.88 -1.50 6.35
N ARG A 129 21.56 -2.10 5.21
CA ARG A 129 21.84 -3.52 4.94
C ARG A 129 23.34 -3.79 4.91
N LYS A 130 24.12 -2.92 4.26
CA LYS A 130 25.59 -3.01 4.17
C LYS A 130 26.24 -2.82 5.54
N MET A 131 25.81 -1.84 6.31
CA MET A 131 26.21 -1.63 7.71
C MET A 131 25.97 -2.88 8.58
N LYS A 132 24.77 -3.48 8.50
CA LYS A 132 24.47 -4.74 9.21
C LYS A 132 25.35 -5.90 8.75
N LEU A 133 25.70 -5.97 7.47
CA LEU A 133 26.63 -6.98 6.95
C LEU A 133 28.04 -6.81 7.53
N ILE A 134 28.53 -5.57 7.62
CA ILE A 134 29.83 -5.23 8.23
C ILE A 134 29.85 -5.69 9.70
N GLN A 135 28.78 -5.41 10.45
CA GLN A 135 28.63 -5.87 11.84
C GLN A 135 28.64 -7.40 11.95
N ARG A 136 27.88 -8.11 11.11
CA ARG A 136 27.84 -9.58 11.12
C ARG A 136 29.19 -10.21 10.81
N ARG A 137 29.91 -9.70 9.80
CA ARG A 137 31.24 -10.20 9.41
C ARG A 137 32.30 -9.97 10.49
N ALA A 138 32.15 -8.93 11.29
CA ALA A 138 33.06 -8.62 12.40
C ALA A 138 32.66 -9.32 13.71
N PHE A 139 31.56 -10.07 13.74
CA PHE A 139 30.95 -10.62 14.97
C PHE A 139 30.66 -9.52 16.03
N GLY A 140 30.24 -8.35 15.56
CA GLY A 140 29.98 -7.16 16.37
C GLY A 140 31.20 -6.24 16.52
N PHE A 141 30.95 -5.04 17.03
CA PHE A 141 32.00 -4.07 17.33
C PHE A 141 31.86 -3.63 18.78
N ARG A 142 32.97 -3.68 19.54
CA ARG A 142 33.02 -3.14 20.90
C ARG A 142 33.32 -1.63 20.91
N ASN A 143 34.07 -1.16 19.91
CA ASN A 143 34.45 0.25 19.76
C ASN A 143 33.71 0.86 18.56
N PHE A 144 32.96 1.95 18.81
CA PHE A 144 32.17 2.64 17.80
C PHE A 144 33.03 3.28 16.70
N GLU A 145 34.22 3.79 17.03
CA GLU A 145 35.10 4.43 16.04
C GLU A 145 35.60 3.43 15.01
N ASN A 146 35.94 2.21 15.44
CA ASN A 146 36.32 1.13 14.54
C ASN A 146 35.15 0.71 13.62
N TYR A 147 33.92 0.73 14.14
CA TYR A 147 32.73 0.51 13.33
C TYR A 147 32.55 1.63 12.30
N ARG A 148 32.65 2.89 12.73
CA ARG A 148 32.51 4.08 11.89
C ARG A 148 33.54 4.07 10.75
N LEU A 149 34.81 3.81 11.03
CA LEU A 149 35.87 3.71 10.02
C LEU A 149 35.56 2.64 8.96
N ARG A 150 35.08 1.46 9.37
CA ARG A 150 34.72 0.40 8.43
C ARG A 150 33.48 0.72 7.60
N VAL A 151 32.51 1.41 8.19
CA VAL A 151 31.34 1.91 7.45
C VAL A 151 31.78 2.93 6.42
N LEU A 152 32.58 3.93 6.78
CA LEU A 152 33.09 4.95 5.84
C LEU A 152 33.89 4.34 4.70
N ALA A 153 34.76 3.36 4.99
CA ALA A 153 35.57 2.71 3.97
C ALA A 153 34.74 1.86 2.99
N GLN A 154 33.67 1.22 3.46
CA GLN A 154 32.93 0.24 2.66
C GLN A 154 31.64 0.81 2.08
N CYS A 155 30.96 1.74 2.73
CA CYS A 155 29.69 2.32 2.31
C CYS A 155 29.93 3.62 1.51
N GLN A 156 30.35 3.47 0.26
CA GLN A 156 30.36 4.53 -0.75
C GLN A 156 29.17 4.37 -1.69
#